data_AF-A0A0S9KKL3-F1
#
_entry.id   AF-A0A0S9KKL3-F1
#
_cell.length_a   1.000
_cell.length_b   1.000
_cell.length_c   1.000
_cell.angle_alpha   90.00
_cell.angle_beta   90.00
_cell.angle_gamma   90.00
#
_symmetry.space_group_name_H-M   'P 1'
#
loop_
_entity.id
_entity.type
_entity.pdbx_description
1 polymer ?
#
loop_
_entity_poly.entity_id
_entity_poly.type
_entity_poly.pdbx_seq_one_letter_code
_entity_poly.pdbx_strand_id
1 'polypeptide(L)'
;MSAVVTSAPPRTEAGFRTREIWRIARLHTVNPSVLFGIPWLILGAAWAVSVLIAVIMTAAGAPPQAFDGLRYSWAVLSPQWYMVAVGVQAVSFTFSFALGFGATRRDFWLGTAGIFVVVSLVNAIAIATLVQLEKATGGWWVNAHMFDALWYGIDGWVADAFTTFVLQLTVLFLGASVTTVYMRWRMRGMMVLLFASLLALVAVTAVLTFTNSWPAVLTAVAGLGVIGFFGWLLVAALVFAALGYVVVRRATPR
;
A
#
# COMPACT_ATOMS: atom_id res chain seq x y z
N MET A 1 31.94 -37.77 -45.67
CA MET A 1 32.26 -36.84 -44.57
C MET A 1 31.20 -35.75 -44.58
N SER A 2 30.21 -35.84 -43.69
CA SER A 2 29.14 -34.84 -43.59
C SER A 2 29.52 -33.84 -42.51
N ALA A 3 29.68 -32.57 -42.89
CA ALA A 3 30.00 -31.49 -41.97
C ALA A 3 28.78 -31.18 -41.09
N VAL A 4 28.91 -31.39 -39.78
CA VAL A 4 27.94 -30.94 -38.79
C VAL A 4 28.07 -29.42 -38.68
N VAL A 5 27.05 -28.69 -39.13
CA VAL A 5 26.95 -27.24 -38.91
C VAL A 5 26.60 -27.04 -37.44
N THR A 6 27.60 -26.73 -36.63
CA THR A 6 27.42 -26.24 -35.26
C THR A 6 26.80 -24.84 -35.33
N SER A 7 25.47 -24.75 -35.23
CA SER A 7 24.80 -23.49 -34.98
C SER A 7 25.29 -22.92 -33.65
N ALA A 8 25.92 -21.74 -33.69
CA ALA A 8 26.31 -21.04 -32.47
C ALA A 8 25.09 -20.86 -31.55
N PRO A 9 25.23 -21.02 -30.22
CA PRO A 9 24.12 -20.80 -29.30
C PRO A 9 23.58 -19.38 -29.49
N PRO A 10 22.25 -19.18 -29.46
CA PRO A 10 21.67 -17.85 -29.60
C PRO A 10 22.31 -16.96 -28.55
N ARG A 11 22.99 -15.89 -29.01
CA ARG A 11 23.45 -14.84 -28.11
C ARG A 11 22.20 -14.22 -27.51
N THR A 12 21.94 -14.50 -26.24
CA THR A 12 20.98 -13.73 -25.45
C THR A 12 21.56 -12.35 -25.33
N GLU A 13 21.28 -11.48 -26.30
CA GLU A 13 21.68 -10.09 -26.24
C GLU A 13 21.12 -9.53 -24.93
N ALA A 14 22.02 -9.04 -24.08
CA ALA A 14 21.71 -8.31 -22.85
C ALA A 14 21.12 -6.91 -23.17
N GLY A 15 20.29 -6.83 -24.21
CA GLY A 15 19.57 -5.65 -24.66
C GLY A 15 18.47 -5.29 -23.66
N PHE A 16 18.87 -4.58 -22.60
CA PHE A 16 18.04 -3.84 -21.65
C PHE A 16 16.89 -4.64 -21.01
N ARG A 17 17.20 -5.36 -19.92
CA ARG A 17 16.24 -5.92 -18.94
C ARG A 17 15.20 -4.91 -18.46
N THR A 18 15.46 -3.61 -18.54
CA THR A 18 14.50 -2.55 -18.27
C THR A 18 13.23 -2.66 -19.14
N ARG A 19 13.33 -3.16 -20.38
CA ARG A 19 12.15 -3.40 -21.23
C ARG A 19 11.25 -4.50 -20.67
N GLU A 20 11.81 -5.52 -20.03
CA GLU A 20 11.06 -6.61 -19.40
C GLU A 20 10.39 -6.14 -18.10
N ILE A 21 11.13 -5.40 -17.26
CA ILE A 21 10.59 -4.75 -16.06
C ILE A 21 9.42 -3.83 -16.43
N TRP A 22 9.57 -3.03 -17.49
CA TRP A 22 8.52 -2.14 -17.98
C TRP A 22 7.31 -2.90 -18.55
N ARG A 23 7.53 -4.01 -19.26
CA ARG A 23 6.44 -4.89 -19.72
C ARG A 23 5.62 -5.43 -18.56
N ILE A 24 6.26 -5.80 -17.45
CA ILE A 24 5.59 -6.28 -16.25
C ILE A 24 4.86 -5.14 -15.54
N ALA A 25 5.48 -3.95 -15.43
CA ALA A 25 4.78 -2.77 -14.91
C ALA A 25 3.52 -2.47 -15.73
N ARG A 26 3.61 -2.57 -17.07
CA ARG A 26 2.49 -2.37 -17.99
C ARG A 26 1.42 -3.47 -17.85
N LEU A 27 1.80 -4.71 -17.50
CA LEU A 27 0.86 -5.79 -17.24
C LEU A 27 -0.13 -5.42 -16.13
N HIS A 28 0.36 -4.80 -15.05
CA HIS A 28 -0.51 -4.33 -13.96
C HIS A 28 -1.46 -3.22 -14.39
N THR A 29 -1.10 -2.46 -15.43
CA THR A 29 -1.94 -1.39 -15.98
C THR A 29 -2.89 -1.84 -17.10
N VAL A 30 -2.91 -3.14 -17.46
CA VAL A 30 -3.85 -3.67 -18.47
C VAL A 30 -5.30 -3.49 -18.00
N ASN A 31 -5.53 -3.62 -16.70
CA ASN A 31 -6.81 -3.26 -16.09
C ASN A 31 -6.60 -2.10 -15.10
N PRO A 32 -6.52 -0.85 -15.58
CA PRO A 32 -6.23 0.30 -14.73
C PRO A 32 -7.36 0.58 -13.72
N SER A 33 -8.56 0.01 -13.95
CA SER A 33 -9.69 0.16 -13.03
C SER A 33 -9.40 -0.44 -11.64
N VAL A 34 -8.58 -1.48 -11.55
CA VAL A 34 -8.22 -2.12 -10.27
C VAL A 34 -7.25 -1.24 -9.47
N LEU A 35 -6.36 -0.50 -10.15
CA LEU A 35 -5.37 0.35 -9.48
C LEU A 35 -5.86 1.77 -9.22
N PHE A 36 -6.76 2.28 -10.07
CA PHE A 36 -7.22 3.67 -10.02
C PHE A 36 -8.74 3.76 -9.97
N GLY A 37 -9.48 3.04 -10.81
CA GLY A 37 -10.94 3.16 -10.89
C GLY A 37 -11.67 2.86 -9.57
N ILE A 38 -11.52 1.65 -9.05
CA ILE A 38 -12.22 1.18 -7.85
C ILE A 38 -11.78 1.93 -6.58
N PRO A 39 -10.47 2.15 -6.32
CA PRO A 39 -10.05 2.94 -5.16
C PRO A 39 -10.65 4.35 -5.15
N TRP A 40 -10.68 5.01 -6.32
CA TRP A 40 -11.23 6.36 -6.44
C TRP A 40 -12.76 6.39 -6.41
N LEU A 41 -13.43 5.34 -6.87
CA LEU A 41 -14.87 5.18 -6.69
C LEU A 41 -15.23 5.01 -5.22
N ILE A 42 -14.48 4.19 -4.47
CA ILE A 42 -14.64 4.03 -3.01
C ILE A 42 -14.43 5.38 -2.31
N LEU A 43 -13.34 6.07 -2.67
CA LEU A 43 -13.04 7.40 -2.11
C LEU A 43 -14.14 8.41 -2.41
N GLY A 44 -14.61 8.48 -3.65
CA GLY A 44 -15.68 9.38 -4.08
C GLY A 44 -17.01 9.07 -3.40
N ALA A 45 -17.34 7.79 -3.20
CA ALA A 45 -18.53 7.38 -2.46
C ALA A 45 -18.43 7.77 -0.97
N ALA A 46 -17.28 7.55 -0.34
CA ALA A 46 -17.04 7.96 1.04
C ALA A 46 -17.16 9.50 1.18
N TRP A 47 -16.62 10.25 0.22
CA TRP A 47 -16.74 11.70 0.17
C TRP A 47 -18.18 12.17 0.02
N ALA A 48 -18.95 11.55 -0.89
CA ALA A 48 -20.36 11.87 -1.07
C ALA A 48 -21.16 11.62 0.22
N VAL A 49 -20.87 10.54 0.95
CA VAL A 49 -21.49 10.25 2.25
C VAL A 49 -21.11 11.31 3.29
N SER A 50 -19.84 11.70 3.38
CA SER A 50 -19.40 12.75 4.31
C SER A 50 -20.04 14.11 4.02
N VAL A 51 -20.14 14.50 2.75
CA VAL A 51 -20.85 15.71 2.32
C VAL A 51 -22.34 15.62 2.67
N LEU A 52 -22.99 14.48 2.41
CA LEU A 52 -24.39 14.28 2.75
C LEU A 52 -24.64 14.41 4.26
N ILE A 53 -23.76 13.86 5.09
CA ILE A 53 -23.83 14.00 6.55
C ILE A 53 -23.72 15.48 6.95
N ALA A 54 -22.76 16.22 6.40
CA ALA A 54 -22.59 17.65 6.71
C ALA A 54 -23.81 18.49 6.29
N VAL A 55 -24.42 18.18 5.14
CA VAL A 55 -25.67 18.83 4.69
C VAL A 55 -26.83 18.52 5.64
N ILE A 56 -26.99 17.27 6.07
CA ILE A 56 -28.03 16.87 7.03
C ILE A 56 -27.82 17.57 8.37
N MET A 57 -26.58 17.66 8.86
CA MET A 57 -26.25 18.38 10.10
C MET A 57 -26.59 19.87 10.01
N THR A 58 -26.24 20.50 8.88
CA THR A 58 -26.57 21.90 8.63
C THR A 58 -28.09 22.12 8.60
N ALA A 59 -28.83 21.25 7.90
CA ALA A 59 -30.28 21.30 7.84
C ALA A 59 -30.96 21.06 9.21
N ALA A 60 -30.35 20.24 10.07
CA ALA A 60 -30.79 19.99 11.44
C ALA A 60 -30.46 21.14 12.42
N GLY A 61 -29.79 22.21 11.96
CA GLY A 61 -29.40 23.34 12.80
C GLY A 61 -28.25 23.02 13.76
N ALA A 62 -27.36 22.08 13.40
CA ALA A 62 -26.23 21.71 14.24
C ALA A 62 -25.31 22.93 14.49
N PRO A 63 -24.82 23.11 15.73
CA PRO A 63 -23.89 24.19 16.04
C PRO A 63 -22.55 23.98 15.29
N PRO A 64 -21.78 25.05 15.00
CA PRO A 64 -20.52 24.94 14.29
C PRO A 64 -19.51 23.94 14.89
N GLN A 65 -19.50 23.79 16.22
CA GLN A 65 -18.59 22.83 16.89
C GLN A 65 -18.93 21.36 16.59
N ALA A 66 -20.17 21.06 16.17
CA ALA A 66 -20.56 19.68 15.83
C ALA A 66 -19.78 19.15 14.61
N PHE A 67 -19.33 20.05 13.72
CA PHE A 67 -18.60 19.69 12.51
C PHE A 67 -17.15 19.25 12.80
N ASP A 68 -16.56 19.64 13.93
CA ASP A 68 -15.23 19.17 14.34
C ASP A 68 -15.20 17.64 14.53
N GLY A 69 -16.34 17.03 14.88
CA GLY A 69 -16.48 15.58 14.97
C GLY A 69 -16.23 14.84 13.65
N LEU A 70 -16.48 15.50 12.51
CA LEU A 70 -16.24 14.93 11.18
C LEU A 70 -14.74 14.71 10.90
N ARG A 71 -13.86 15.46 11.57
CA ARG A 71 -12.39 15.32 11.44
C ARG A 71 -11.84 14.05 12.08
N TYR A 72 -12.61 13.35 12.92
CA TYR A 72 -12.25 12.04 13.45
C TYR A 72 -12.69 10.88 12.55
N SER A 73 -13.00 11.17 11.27
CA SER A 73 -13.43 10.18 10.30
C SER A 73 -12.26 9.39 9.70
N TRP A 74 -12.44 8.07 9.62
CA TRP A 74 -11.51 7.15 8.94
C TRP A 74 -11.82 7.00 7.43
N ALA A 75 -12.80 7.75 6.91
CA ALA A 75 -13.27 7.67 5.53
C ALA A 75 -12.17 7.92 4.49
N VAL A 76 -11.23 8.83 4.76
CA VAL A 76 -10.07 9.11 3.88
C VAL A 76 -9.17 7.90 3.65
N LEU A 77 -9.14 6.96 4.60
CA LEU A 77 -8.34 5.74 4.51
C LEU A 77 -9.10 4.56 3.87
N SER A 78 -10.38 4.74 3.53
CA SER A 78 -11.20 3.67 2.96
C SER A 78 -10.62 2.98 1.72
N PRO A 79 -9.97 3.68 0.76
CA PRO A 79 -9.38 3.00 -0.40
C PRO A 79 -8.18 2.13 -0.02
N GLN A 80 -7.51 2.44 1.09
CA GLN A 80 -6.31 1.70 1.51
C GLN A 80 -6.64 0.24 1.84
N TRP A 81 -7.82 -0.03 2.43
CA TRP A 81 -8.27 -1.40 2.69
C TRP A 81 -8.44 -2.22 1.41
N TYR A 82 -8.99 -1.60 0.37
CA TYR A 82 -9.08 -2.23 -0.95
C TYR A 82 -7.70 -2.44 -1.56
N MET A 83 -6.76 -1.49 -1.38
CA MET A 83 -5.39 -1.62 -1.88
C MET A 83 -4.63 -2.79 -1.24
N VAL A 84 -4.98 -3.24 -0.03
CA VAL A 84 -4.44 -4.49 0.54
C VAL A 84 -4.77 -5.67 -0.38
N ALA A 85 -6.03 -5.79 -0.77
CA ALA A 85 -6.51 -6.85 -1.66
C ALA A 85 -5.87 -6.73 -3.05
N VAL A 86 -5.69 -5.51 -3.56
CA VAL A 86 -4.96 -5.27 -4.82
C VAL A 86 -3.51 -5.75 -4.73
N GLY A 87 -2.81 -5.49 -3.62
CA GLY A 87 -1.46 -6.00 -3.40
C GLY A 87 -1.39 -7.53 -3.43
N VAL A 88 -2.41 -8.21 -2.88
CA VAL A 88 -2.55 -9.67 -2.94
C VAL A 88 -2.80 -10.15 -4.38
N GLN A 89 -3.75 -9.54 -5.07
CA GLN A 89 -4.16 -9.90 -6.43
C GLN A 89 -3.05 -9.65 -7.44
N ALA A 90 -2.29 -8.57 -7.27
CA ALA A 90 -1.16 -8.20 -8.13
C ALA A 90 -0.20 -9.38 -8.26
N VAL A 91 0.19 -10.02 -7.16
CA VAL A 91 1.07 -11.19 -7.22
C VAL A 91 0.30 -12.45 -7.65
N SER A 92 -0.89 -12.69 -7.08
CA SER A 92 -1.64 -13.93 -7.29
C SER A 92 -1.99 -14.19 -8.75
N PHE A 93 -2.41 -13.14 -9.48
CA PHE A 93 -2.91 -13.30 -10.85
C PHE A 93 -1.84 -13.09 -11.91
N THR A 94 -0.84 -12.25 -11.65
CA THR A 94 0.14 -11.88 -12.69
C THR A 94 1.42 -12.71 -12.63
N PHE A 95 1.74 -13.37 -11.51
CA PHE A 95 3.01 -14.10 -11.37
C PHE A 95 3.15 -15.27 -12.35
N SER A 96 2.19 -16.20 -12.39
CA SER A 96 2.25 -17.35 -13.31
C SER A 96 2.18 -16.92 -14.77
N PHE A 97 1.39 -15.88 -15.07
CA PHE A 97 1.30 -15.30 -16.40
C PHE A 97 2.65 -14.72 -16.84
N ALA A 98 3.29 -13.89 -16.01
CA ALA A 98 4.57 -13.27 -16.34
C ALA A 98 5.68 -14.30 -16.59
N LEU A 99 5.73 -15.37 -15.80
CA LEU A 99 6.68 -16.47 -16.01
C LEU A 99 6.41 -17.25 -17.32
N GLY A 100 5.14 -17.39 -17.71
CA GLY A 100 4.74 -17.98 -18.99
C GLY A 100 5.23 -17.20 -20.22
N PHE A 101 5.40 -15.88 -20.09
CA PHE A 101 6.00 -15.02 -21.13
C PHE A 101 7.53 -14.95 -21.09
N GLY A 102 8.18 -15.80 -20.29
CA GLY A 102 9.65 -15.87 -20.20
C GLY A 102 10.28 -14.83 -19.27
N ALA A 103 9.49 -14.09 -18.49
CA ALA A 103 10.05 -13.14 -17.51
C ALA A 103 10.79 -13.90 -16.39
N THR A 104 11.86 -13.31 -15.85
CA THR A 104 12.49 -13.86 -14.66
C THR A 104 11.73 -13.46 -13.39
N ARG A 105 11.89 -14.24 -12.32
CA ARG A 105 11.31 -13.92 -11.00
C ARG A 105 11.80 -12.57 -10.45
N ARG A 106 13.03 -12.18 -10.80
CA ARG A 106 13.61 -10.89 -10.39
C ARG A 106 12.94 -9.74 -11.11
N ASP A 107 12.79 -9.84 -12.43
CA ASP A 107 12.18 -8.78 -13.23
C ASP A 107 10.70 -8.61 -12.86
N PHE A 108 10.01 -9.72 -12.55
CA PHE A 108 8.66 -9.68 -12.02
C PHE A 108 8.52 -8.86 -10.74
N TRP A 109 9.36 -9.15 -9.74
CA TRP A 109 9.29 -8.45 -8.47
C TRP A 109 9.67 -6.98 -8.60
N LEU A 110 10.70 -6.66 -9.39
CA LEU A 110 11.11 -5.27 -9.64
C LEU A 110 10.05 -4.48 -10.40
N GLY A 111 9.39 -5.08 -11.41
CA GLY A 111 8.30 -4.44 -12.14
C GLY A 111 7.08 -4.19 -11.26
N THR A 112 6.75 -5.15 -10.39
CA THR A 112 5.64 -5.02 -9.43
C THR A 112 5.94 -3.98 -8.34
N ALA A 113 7.16 -3.98 -7.79
CA ALA A 113 7.60 -2.95 -6.86
C ALA A 113 7.59 -1.56 -7.50
N GLY A 114 8.03 -1.44 -8.75
CA GLY A 114 8.00 -0.19 -9.50
C GLY A 114 6.59 0.36 -9.68
N ILE A 115 5.61 -0.48 -10.08
CA ILE A 115 4.23 -0.02 -10.21
C ILE A 115 3.62 0.36 -8.85
N PHE A 116 3.95 -0.34 -7.76
CA PHE A 116 3.49 0.03 -6.42
C PHE A 116 3.99 1.42 -6.02
N VAL A 117 5.27 1.73 -6.26
CA VAL A 117 5.83 3.06 -6.00
C VAL A 117 5.09 4.13 -6.81
N VAL A 118 4.89 3.91 -8.10
CA VAL A 118 4.20 4.87 -8.97
C VAL A 118 2.75 5.10 -8.53
N VAL A 119 2.01 4.02 -8.29
CA VAL A 119 0.60 4.10 -7.87
C VAL A 119 0.48 4.78 -6.51
N SER A 120 1.34 4.44 -5.55
CA SER A 120 1.36 5.12 -4.24
C SER A 120 1.71 6.59 -4.38
N LEU A 121 2.67 6.96 -5.23
CA LEU A 121 3.07 8.36 -5.43
C LEU A 121 1.95 9.19 -6.06
N VAL A 122 1.29 8.67 -7.09
CA VAL A 122 0.17 9.35 -7.76
C VAL A 122 -0.98 9.57 -6.78
N ASN A 123 -1.38 8.53 -6.03
CA ASN A 123 -2.46 8.64 -5.04
C ASN A 123 -2.07 9.58 -3.89
N ALA A 124 -0.82 9.57 -3.44
CA ALA A 124 -0.31 10.46 -2.42
C ALA A 124 -0.41 11.94 -2.80
N ILE A 125 0.06 12.29 -4.01
CA ILE A 125 -0.04 13.64 -4.55
C ILE A 125 -1.50 14.06 -4.64
N ALA A 126 -2.36 13.17 -5.12
CA ALA A 126 -3.76 13.48 -5.34
C ALA A 126 -4.52 13.67 -4.01
N ILE A 127 -4.33 12.78 -3.02
CA ILE A 127 -4.92 12.92 -1.69
C ILE A 127 -4.41 14.19 -1.00
N ALA A 128 -3.10 14.42 -0.97
CA ALA A 128 -2.54 15.64 -0.38
C ALA A 128 -3.11 16.91 -1.02
N THR A 129 -3.34 16.90 -2.34
CA THR A 129 -3.97 18.01 -3.04
C THR A 129 -5.44 18.17 -2.64
N LEU A 130 -6.20 17.08 -2.52
CA LEU A 130 -7.59 17.10 -2.05
C LEU A 130 -7.72 17.62 -0.61
N VAL A 131 -6.77 17.32 0.27
CA VAL A 131 -6.70 17.90 1.63
C VAL A 131 -6.59 19.43 1.55
N GLN A 132 -5.68 19.94 0.72
CA GLN A 132 -5.49 21.39 0.59
C GLN A 132 -6.71 22.06 -0.06
N LEU A 133 -7.37 21.39 -1.02
CA LEU A 133 -8.62 21.87 -1.60
C LEU A 133 -9.73 21.89 -0.54
N GLU A 134 -9.88 20.86 0.27
CA GLU A 134 -10.86 20.83 1.36
C GLU A 134 -10.64 21.99 2.34
N LYS A 135 -9.39 22.26 2.72
CA LYS A 135 -9.04 23.39 3.60
C LYS A 135 -9.29 24.74 2.96
N ALA A 136 -8.85 24.93 1.71
CA ALA A 136 -9.08 26.15 0.95
C ALA A 136 -10.59 26.38 0.73
N THR A 137 -11.36 25.29 0.69
CA THR A 137 -12.80 25.33 0.51
C THR A 137 -13.62 25.43 1.81
N GLY A 138 -12.96 25.49 2.97
CA GLY A 138 -13.69 25.44 4.24
C GLY A 138 -14.62 24.21 4.36
N GLY A 139 -14.22 23.07 3.82
CA GLY A 139 -15.02 21.84 3.82
C GLY A 139 -16.07 21.79 2.71
N TRP A 140 -15.66 22.01 1.46
CA TRP A 140 -16.53 21.85 0.28
C TRP A 140 -17.79 22.75 0.29
N TRP A 141 -17.69 23.96 0.83
CA TRP A 141 -18.79 24.94 1.00
C TRP A 141 -19.90 24.52 1.98
N VAL A 142 -19.78 23.36 2.62
CA VAL A 142 -20.79 22.81 3.53
C VAL A 142 -20.20 22.38 4.88
N ASN A 143 -18.97 22.82 5.20
CA ASN A 143 -18.20 22.38 6.38
C ASN A 143 -18.06 20.83 6.47
N ALA A 144 -18.03 20.16 5.32
CA ALA A 144 -17.76 18.73 5.26
C ALA A 144 -16.26 18.49 5.44
N HIS A 145 -15.91 17.68 6.44
CA HIS A 145 -14.54 17.22 6.65
C HIS A 145 -14.45 15.73 6.33
N MET A 146 -13.60 15.40 5.37
CA MET A 146 -13.22 14.02 5.08
C MET A 146 -11.72 13.91 4.85
N PHE A 147 -11.15 14.78 4.01
CA PHE A 147 -9.73 14.74 3.67
C PHE A 147 -8.88 15.40 4.76
N ASP A 148 -9.32 16.53 5.32
CA ASP A 148 -8.73 17.20 6.48
C ASP A 148 -9.16 16.50 7.78
N ALA A 149 -8.78 15.22 7.90
CA ALA A 149 -9.16 14.33 8.99
C ALA A 149 -7.96 13.54 9.56
N LEU A 150 -8.09 13.09 10.81
CA LEU A 150 -7.07 12.38 11.58
C LEU A 150 -5.79 13.21 11.77
N TRP A 151 -4.76 12.93 10.97
CA TRP A 151 -3.48 13.65 10.97
C TRP A 151 -3.27 14.48 9.71
N TYR A 152 -4.13 14.34 8.71
CA TYR A 152 -4.03 15.09 7.46
C TYR A 152 -4.34 16.57 7.70
N GLY A 153 -3.63 17.43 6.98
CA GLY A 153 -3.86 18.88 7.02
C GLY A 153 -3.16 19.62 8.18
N ILE A 154 -2.47 18.90 9.08
CA ILE A 154 -1.73 19.49 10.21
C ILE A 154 -0.34 20.00 9.76
N ASP A 155 0.49 19.08 9.24
CA ASP A 155 1.91 19.35 8.92
C ASP A 155 2.14 19.79 7.45
N GLY A 156 1.05 20.03 6.71
CA GLY A 156 1.06 20.55 5.35
C GLY A 156 1.16 19.48 4.24
N TRP A 157 1.15 19.95 2.99
CA TRP A 157 1.00 19.09 1.81
C TRP A 157 2.07 18.00 1.68
N VAL A 158 3.33 18.31 2.03
CA VAL A 158 4.44 17.34 1.92
C VAL A 158 4.26 16.20 2.94
N ALA A 159 3.80 16.52 4.15
CA ALA A 159 3.51 15.53 5.18
C ALA A 159 2.32 14.65 4.76
N ASP A 160 1.24 15.24 4.25
CA ASP A 160 0.06 14.52 3.76
C ASP A 160 0.44 13.56 2.62
N ALA A 161 1.26 14.03 1.67
CA ALA A 161 1.76 13.21 0.57
C ALA A 161 2.66 12.08 1.09
N PHE A 162 3.60 12.37 1.99
CA PHE A 162 4.50 11.38 2.56
C PHE A 162 3.75 10.27 3.32
N THR A 163 2.84 10.65 4.22
CA THR A 163 2.08 9.69 5.03
C THR A 163 1.19 8.80 4.15
N THR A 164 0.51 9.37 3.15
CA THR A 164 -0.30 8.62 2.18
C THR A 164 0.58 7.67 1.35
N PHE A 165 1.71 8.15 0.85
CA PHE A 165 2.64 7.36 0.04
C PHE A 165 3.12 6.14 0.81
N VAL A 166 3.60 6.36 2.04
CA VAL A 166 4.13 5.29 2.88
C VAL A 166 3.03 4.30 3.27
N LEU A 167 1.84 4.77 3.64
CA LEU A 167 0.74 3.90 4.02
C LEU A 167 0.39 2.95 2.88
N GLN A 168 0.17 3.51 1.69
CA GLN A 168 -0.24 2.75 0.52
C GLN A 168 0.86 1.80 0.05
N LEU A 169 2.12 2.24 0.09
CA LEU A 169 3.26 1.39 -0.25
C LEU A 169 3.38 0.20 0.72
N THR A 170 3.23 0.44 2.02
CA THR A 170 3.25 -0.60 3.05
C THR A 170 2.15 -1.62 2.82
N VAL A 171 0.93 -1.16 2.59
CA VAL A 171 -0.24 -2.01 2.36
C VAL A 171 -0.08 -2.88 1.12
N LEU A 172 0.39 -2.32 0.01
CA LEU A 172 0.63 -3.06 -1.23
C LEU A 172 1.73 -4.12 -1.05
N PHE A 173 2.85 -3.76 -0.44
CA PHE A 173 3.92 -4.73 -0.17
C PHE A 173 3.52 -5.78 0.85
N LEU A 174 2.72 -5.44 1.86
CA LEU A 174 2.19 -6.40 2.82
C LEU A 174 1.34 -7.45 2.11
N GLY A 175 0.35 -7.01 1.31
CA GLY A 175 -0.50 -7.92 0.53
C GLY A 175 0.30 -8.79 -0.45
N ALA A 176 1.26 -8.19 -1.15
CA ALA A 176 2.16 -8.93 -2.04
C ALA A 176 3.00 -9.96 -1.26
N SER A 177 3.60 -9.58 -0.14
CA SER A 177 4.45 -10.45 0.68
C SER A 177 3.68 -11.65 1.22
N VAL A 178 2.49 -11.43 1.78
CA VAL A 178 1.60 -12.50 2.25
C VAL A 178 1.29 -13.49 1.11
N THR A 179 1.01 -12.97 -0.08
CA THR A 179 0.75 -13.80 -1.26
C THR A 179 1.95 -14.65 -1.64
N THR A 180 3.17 -14.08 -1.62
CA THR A 180 4.38 -14.84 -1.96
C THR A 180 4.63 -16.00 -0.99
N VAL A 181 4.33 -15.81 0.30
CA VAL A 181 4.39 -16.87 1.32
C VAL A 181 3.37 -17.95 1.01
N TYR A 182 2.13 -17.56 0.72
CA TYR A 182 1.07 -18.50 0.35
C TYR A 182 1.41 -19.30 -0.91
N MET A 183 1.92 -18.66 -1.97
CA MET A 183 2.28 -19.37 -3.20
C MET A 183 3.38 -20.40 -2.97
N ARG A 184 4.30 -20.14 -2.04
CA ARG A 184 5.42 -21.04 -1.76
C ARG A 184 5.08 -22.19 -0.82
N TRP A 185 4.37 -21.91 0.27
CA TRP A 185 4.15 -22.87 1.37
C TRP A 185 2.67 -23.18 1.63
N ARG A 186 1.77 -22.59 0.84
CA ARG A 186 0.30 -22.77 0.89
C ARG A 186 -0.23 -22.55 2.31
N MET A 187 -1.28 -23.28 2.68
CA MET A 187 -1.93 -23.15 3.98
C MET A 187 -0.94 -23.38 5.15
N ARG A 188 -0.02 -24.35 5.03
CA ARG A 188 0.95 -24.63 6.10
C ARG A 188 1.83 -23.41 6.39
N GLY A 189 2.36 -22.75 5.36
CA GLY A 189 3.15 -21.53 5.54
C GLY A 189 2.36 -20.37 6.10
N MET A 190 1.10 -20.23 5.68
CA MET A 190 0.21 -19.19 6.23
C MET A 190 -0.10 -19.42 7.70
N MET A 191 -0.35 -20.67 8.11
CA MET A 191 -0.58 -21.00 9.51
C MET A 191 0.67 -20.69 10.34
N VAL A 192 1.87 -21.09 9.87
CA VAL A 192 3.12 -20.75 10.56
C VAL A 192 3.33 -19.25 10.64
N LEU A 193 3.12 -18.51 9.54
CA LEU A 193 3.23 -17.05 9.53
C LEU A 193 2.27 -16.40 10.53
N LEU A 194 1.01 -16.82 10.53
CA LEU A 194 -0.03 -16.28 11.42
C LEU A 194 0.28 -16.57 12.89
N PHE A 195 0.55 -17.85 13.23
CA PHE A 195 0.85 -18.22 14.62
C PHE A 195 2.18 -17.66 15.10
N ALA A 196 3.21 -17.61 14.26
CA ALA A 196 4.48 -16.98 14.63
C ALA A 196 4.32 -15.47 14.85
N SER A 197 3.52 -14.78 14.02
CA SER A 197 3.23 -13.35 14.19
C SER A 197 2.42 -13.10 15.45
N LEU A 198 1.41 -13.93 15.73
CA LEU A 198 0.60 -13.84 16.94
C LEU A 198 1.44 -14.11 18.19
N LEU A 199 2.27 -15.16 18.18
CA LEU A 199 3.15 -15.49 19.29
C LEU A 199 4.19 -14.38 19.52
N ALA A 200 4.76 -13.82 18.46
CA ALA A 200 5.68 -12.69 18.58
C ALA A 200 4.99 -11.45 19.17
N LEU A 201 3.77 -11.14 18.73
CA LEU A 201 2.98 -10.04 19.29
C LEU A 201 2.73 -10.25 20.79
N VAL A 202 2.27 -11.44 21.18
CA VAL A 202 2.02 -11.79 22.59
C VAL A 202 3.32 -11.76 23.41
N ALA A 203 4.42 -12.25 22.87
CA ALA A 203 5.71 -12.23 23.55
C ALA A 203 6.18 -10.79 23.80
N VAL A 204 6.07 -9.92 22.79
CA VAL A 204 6.43 -8.49 22.93
C VAL A 204 5.54 -7.80 23.96
N THR A 205 4.22 -7.97 23.88
CA THR A 205 3.29 -7.35 24.85
C THR A 205 3.50 -7.89 26.26
N ALA A 206 3.78 -9.18 26.42
CA ALA A 206 4.12 -9.78 27.71
C ALA A 206 5.41 -9.18 28.28
N VAL A 207 6.47 -9.06 27.47
CA VAL A 207 7.74 -8.44 27.89
C VAL A 207 7.52 -6.98 28.31
N LEU A 208 6.79 -6.18 27.52
CA LEU A 208 6.48 -4.79 27.86
C LEU A 208 5.67 -4.66 29.15
N THR A 209 4.75 -5.60 29.38
CA THR A 209 3.91 -5.63 30.58
C THR A 209 4.71 -6.04 31.82
N PHE A 210 5.51 -7.12 31.74
CA PHE A 210 6.31 -7.59 32.86
C PHE A 210 7.46 -6.66 33.22
N THR A 211 8.00 -5.91 32.26
CA THR A 211 9.03 -4.88 32.50
C THR A 211 8.44 -3.51 32.86
N ASN A 212 7.11 -3.37 32.85
CA ASN A 212 6.41 -2.09 33.06
C ASN A 212 6.92 -0.97 32.14
N SER A 213 7.29 -1.33 30.90
CA SER A 213 7.90 -0.43 29.93
C SER A 213 6.88 0.34 29.08
N TRP A 214 5.58 0.08 29.24
CA TRP A 214 4.51 0.74 28.49
C TRP A 214 4.61 2.28 28.52
N PRO A 215 4.84 2.95 29.66
CA PRO A 215 4.97 4.40 29.68
C PRO A 215 6.13 4.89 28.80
N ALA A 216 7.27 4.21 28.83
CA ALA A 216 8.44 4.55 28.02
C ALA A 216 8.19 4.32 26.52
N VAL A 217 7.46 3.27 26.15
CA VAL A 217 7.06 3.05 24.76
C VAL A 217 6.09 4.12 24.28
N LEU A 218 5.08 4.44 25.08
CA LEU A 218 4.09 5.46 24.72
C LEU A 218 4.73 6.85 24.61
N THR A 219 5.66 7.22 25.50
CA THR A 219 6.39 8.49 25.40
C THR A 219 7.32 8.50 24.19
N ALA A 220 8.01 7.41 23.90
CA ALA A 220 8.84 7.30 22.70
C ALA A 220 8.01 7.42 21.42
N VAL A 221 6.87 6.73 21.33
CA VAL A 221 5.97 6.80 20.17
C VAL A 221 5.35 8.18 20.03
N ALA A 222 4.88 8.79 21.12
CA ALA A 222 4.38 10.17 21.10
C ALA A 222 5.46 11.16 20.65
N GLY A 223 6.72 10.93 21.05
CA GLY A 223 7.87 11.75 20.65
C GLY A 223 8.28 11.61 19.18
N LEU A 224 7.87 10.55 18.48
CA LEU A 224 8.15 10.39 17.04
C LEU A 224 7.35 11.38 16.17
N GLY A 225 6.18 11.81 16.66
CA GLY A 225 5.19 12.53 15.86
C GLY A 225 4.69 11.70 14.67
N VAL A 226 3.88 12.34 13.81
CA VAL A 226 3.28 11.69 12.64
C VAL A 226 4.36 11.25 11.65
N ILE A 227 5.27 12.17 11.27
CA ILE A 227 6.32 11.90 10.30
C ILE A 227 7.27 10.79 10.77
N GLY A 228 7.68 10.80 12.04
CA GLY A 228 8.57 9.77 12.58
C GLY A 228 7.91 8.39 12.60
N PHE A 229 6.63 8.32 12.95
CA PHE A 229 5.86 7.08 12.89
C PHE A 229 5.78 6.52 11.46
N PHE A 230 5.44 7.37 10.48
CA PHE A 230 5.42 6.96 9.08
C PHE A 230 6.84 6.65 8.55
N GLY A 231 7.89 7.26 9.09
CA GLY A 231 9.28 6.86 8.80
C GLY A 231 9.55 5.39 9.17
N TRP A 232 9.12 4.93 10.35
CA TRP A 232 9.22 3.53 10.74
C TRP A 232 8.32 2.61 9.90
N LEU A 233 7.14 3.10 9.51
CA LEU A 233 6.25 2.37 8.62
C LEU A 233 6.89 2.16 7.23
N LEU A 234 7.64 3.14 6.73
CA LEU A 234 8.41 3.01 5.49
C LEU A 234 9.50 1.95 5.62
N VAL A 235 10.20 1.90 6.76
CA VAL A 235 11.16 0.81 7.04
C VAL A 235 10.46 -0.55 6.98
N ALA A 236 9.27 -0.68 7.57
CA ALA A 236 8.48 -1.90 7.48
C ALA A 236 8.09 -2.25 6.03
N ALA A 237 7.69 -1.27 5.22
CA ALA A 237 7.41 -1.46 3.80
C ALA A 237 8.63 -2.02 3.04
N LEU A 238 9.82 -1.48 3.30
CA LEU A 238 11.08 -1.94 2.70
C LEU A 238 11.44 -3.36 3.16
N VAL A 239 11.20 -3.69 4.43
CA VAL A 239 11.37 -5.05 4.94
C VAL A 239 10.42 -6.02 4.24
N PHE A 240 9.14 -5.68 4.08
CA PHE A 240 8.21 -6.49 3.30
C PHE A 240 8.65 -6.64 1.85
N ALA A 241 9.10 -5.56 1.21
CA ALA A 241 9.63 -5.60 -0.15
C ALA A 241 10.83 -6.55 -0.28
N ALA A 242 11.75 -6.54 0.70
CA ALA A 242 12.92 -7.41 0.74
C ALA A 242 12.56 -8.88 1.03
N LEU A 243 11.68 -9.12 2.00
CA LEU A 243 11.21 -10.46 2.36
C LEU A 243 10.45 -11.10 1.19
N GLY A 244 9.55 -10.35 0.54
CA GLY A 244 8.84 -10.79 -0.65
C GLY A 244 9.80 -11.20 -1.76
N TYR A 245 10.83 -10.40 -2.05
CA TYR A 245 11.88 -10.77 -3.01
C TYR A 245 12.60 -12.08 -2.63
N VAL A 246 12.99 -12.22 -1.36
CA VAL A 246 13.69 -13.39 -0.83
C VAL A 246 12.85 -14.66 -0.90
N VAL A 247 11.53 -14.54 -0.77
CA VAL A 247 10.59 -15.67 -0.90
C VAL A 247 10.37 -16.00 -2.37
N VAL A 248 10.14 -14.99 -3.22
CA VAL A 248 9.88 -15.14 -4.66
C VAL A 248 11.05 -15.79 -5.39
N ARG A 249 12.31 -15.45 -5.07
CA ARG A 249 13.48 -16.06 -5.74
C ARG A 249 13.49 -17.60 -5.66
N ARG A 250 12.86 -18.17 -4.64
CA ARG A 250 12.76 -19.63 -4.39
C ARG A 250 11.36 -20.20 -4.64
N ALA A 251 10.41 -19.42 -5.16
CA ALA A 251 9.05 -19.89 -5.43
C ALA A 251 9.04 -20.72 -6.72
N THR A 252 8.53 -21.95 -6.66
CA THR A 252 8.35 -22.81 -7.84
C THR A 252 7.00 -22.50 -8.51
N PRO A 253 6.98 -22.04 -9.78
CA PRO A 253 5.73 -21.93 -10.53
C PRO A 253 5.15 -23.33 -10.73
N ARG A 254 3.89 -23.50 -10.34
CA ARG A 254 3.06 -24.66 -10.68
C ARG A 254 1.64 -24.16 -10.89
#